data_AF-A0AAW7A9I0-F1
#
_entry.id   AF-A0AAW7A9I0-F1
#
_cell.length_a   1.000
_cell.length_b   1.000
_cell.length_c   1.000
_cell.angle_alpha   90.00
_cell.angle_beta   90.00
_cell.angle_gamma   90.00
#
_symmetry.space_group_name_H-M   'P 1'
#
loop_
_entity.id
_entity.type
_entity.pdbx_description
1 polymer ?
#
loop_
_entity_poly.entity_id
_entity_poly.type
_entity_poly.pdbx_seq_one_letter_code
_entity_poly.pdbx_strand_id
1 'polypeptide(L)'
;MLIRYVKSHSGSILDANGYDGYGKCVEVPALLRNGEYKYDRYGGVINAFECRSCQKVKLVGFTEYSFDDGKHWIKVDNNHYLIGVRRLGEFYVVLFNGKPRALPYQPKEDKRYYNNVHFIHSGRL
;
A
#
# COMPACT_ATOMS: atom_id res chain seq x y z
N MET A 1 17.80 11.67 -4.03
CA MET A 1 16.82 10.68 -4.51
C MET A 1 15.44 11.30 -4.34
N LEU A 2 14.64 11.46 -5.40
CA LEU A 2 13.28 12.01 -5.31
C LEU A 2 12.31 10.88 -5.70
N ILE A 3 11.32 10.57 -4.85
CA ILE A 3 10.42 9.42 -5.04
C ILE A 3 9.00 9.94 -5.31
N ARG A 4 8.51 9.87 -6.54
CA ARG A 4 7.16 10.35 -6.87
C ARG A 4 6.10 9.25 -6.71
N TYR A 5 5.04 9.53 -5.94
CA TYR A 5 4.02 8.56 -5.50
C TYR A 5 2.58 9.10 -5.64
N VAL A 6 1.73 8.51 -6.50
CA VAL A 6 0.35 9.00 -6.73
C VAL A 6 -0.68 8.30 -5.82
N LYS A 7 -1.05 8.96 -4.72
CA LYS A 7 -2.25 8.65 -3.92
C LYS A 7 -3.48 9.27 -4.61
N SER A 8 -4.54 8.48 -4.74
CA SER A 8 -5.74 8.70 -5.58
C SER A 8 -6.27 10.14 -5.68
N HIS A 9 -6.57 10.54 -6.92
CA HIS A 9 -7.20 11.78 -7.44
C HIS A 9 -6.34 13.04 -7.62
N SER A 10 -5.22 13.25 -6.92
CA SER A 10 -4.46 14.52 -7.05
C SER A 10 -2.96 14.41 -7.36
N GLY A 11 -2.35 13.22 -7.32
CA GLY A 11 -0.97 13.00 -7.77
C GLY A 11 0.07 13.83 -7.00
N SER A 12 0.43 13.40 -5.79
CA SER A 12 1.43 14.11 -4.98
C SER A 12 2.86 13.69 -5.33
N ILE A 13 3.73 14.65 -5.61
CA ILE A 13 5.17 14.44 -5.67
C ILE A 13 5.67 14.36 -4.23
N LEU A 14 6.28 13.23 -3.84
CA LEU A 14 6.93 13.10 -2.55
C LEU A 14 8.46 13.25 -2.70
N ASP A 15 9.10 13.81 -1.70
CA ASP A 15 10.55 13.70 -1.56
C ASP A 15 10.94 12.34 -0.98
N ALA A 16 12.25 12.11 -0.79
CA ALA A 16 12.76 10.86 -0.23
C ALA A 16 12.21 10.57 1.18
N ASN A 17 11.78 11.61 1.90
CA ASN A 17 11.37 11.58 3.29
C ASN A 17 9.82 11.58 3.42
N GLY A 18 9.10 11.44 2.30
CA GLY A 18 7.63 11.37 2.28
C GLY A 18 6.92 12.71 2.46
N TYR A 19 7.58 13.83 2.19
CA TYR A 19 6.96 15.15 2.17
C TYR A 19 6.51 15.54 0.77
N ASP A 20 5.33 16.15 0.67
CA ASP A 20 4.86 16.70 -0.59
C ASP A 20 5.53 18.02 -0.97
N GLY A 21 5.19 18.58 -2.14
CA GLY A 21 5.68 19.87 -2.61
C GLY A 21 5.33 21.08 -1.73
N TYR A 22 4.47 20.90 -0.71
CA TYR A 22 4.11 21.91 0.28
C TYR A 22 4.80 21.67 1.64
N GLY A 23 5.68 20.67 1.74
CA GLY A 23 6.34 20.31 2.99
C GLY A 23 5.43 19.56 3.98
N LYS A 24 4.33 18.97 3.51
CA LYS A 24 3.44 18.14 4.35
C LYS A 24 3.84 16.68 4.26
N CYS A 25 4.05 16.05 5.41
CA CYS A 25 4.31 14.62 5.50
C CYS A 25 3.06 13.81 5.12
N VAL A 26 3.22 12.83 4.24
CA VAL A 26 2.11 12.00 3.74
C VAL A 26 2.12 10.63 4.38
N GLU A 27 0.96 10.24 4.88
CA GLU A 27 0.70 8.90 5.38
C GLU A 27 0.19 7.98 4.26
N VAL A 28 0.74 6.77 4.19
CA VAL A 28 0.40 5.76 3.19
C VAL A 28 -0.25 4.54 3.84
N PRO A 29 -1.26 3.94 3.18
CA PRO A 29 -1.90 2.76 3.71
C PRO A 29 -1.06 1.51 3.50
N ALA A 30 -1.01 0.68 4.53
CA ALA A 30 -0.53 -0.68 4.49
C ALA A 30 -1.60 -1.64 4.99
N LEU A 31 -1.76 -2.78 4.33
CA LEU A 31 -2.61 -3.85 4.81
C LEU A 31 -1.84 -4.72 5.80
N LEU A 32 -2.44 -4.88 6.97
CA LEU A 32 -2.02 -5.85 7.98
C LEU A 32 -2.48 -7.25 7.59
N ARG A 33 -1.95 -8.26 8.29
CA ARG A 33 -2.26 -9.68 8.01
C ARG A 33 -3.76 -10.01 8.20
N ASN A 34 -4.44 -9.31 9.10
CA ASN A 34 -5.88 -9.44 9.33
C ASN A 34 -6.74 -8.79 8.22
N GLY A 35 -6.13 -7.99 7.33
CA GLY A 35 -6.84 -7.27 6.27
C GLY A 35 -7.19 -5.83 6.64
N GLU A 36 -6.89 -5.38 7.86
CA GLU A 36 -7.11 -4.00 8.26
C GLU A 36 -6.07 -3.06 7.62
N TYR A 37 -6.51 -1.84 7.35
CA TYR A 37 -5.64 -0.77 6.91
C TYR A 37 -4.96 -0.10 8.09
N LYS A 38 -3.64 0.04 8.00
CA LYS A 38 -2.84 0.87 8.87
C LYS A 38 -2.22 2.00 8.07
N TYR A 39 -2.29 3.20 8.60
CA TYR A 39 -1.66 4.38 8.03
C TYR A 39 -0.46 4.75 8.90
N ASP A 40 0.69 4.92 8.28
CA ASP A 40 1.89 5.49 8.90
C ASP A 40 2.59 6.35 7.82
N ARG A 41 3.57 7.15 8.26
CA ARG A 41 4.36 8.01 7.38
C ARG A 41 5.12 7.21 6.33
N TYR A 42 5.23 7.76 5.13
CA TYR A 42 6.10 7.20 4.11
C TYR A 42 7.57 7.57 4.39
N GLY A 43 8.41 6.59 4.68
CA GLY A 43 9.84 6.79 4.93
C GLY A 43 10.72 6.63 3.69
N GLY A 44 10.14 6.30 2.54
CA GLY A 44 10.85 6.15 1.27
C GLY A 44 11.05 4.69 0.84
N VAL A 45 12.26 4.35 0.38
CA VAL A 45 12.63 3.02 -0.12
C VAL A 45 13.81 2.44 0.64
N ILE A 46 13.87 1.12 0.73
CA ILE A 46 14.95 0.40 1.41
C ILE A 46 15.33 -0.87 0.63
N ASN A 47 16.61 -1.24 0.58
CA ASN A 47 16.98 -2.49 -0.09
C ASN A 47 16.61 -3.70 0.77
N ALA A 48 16.24 -4.80 0.10
CA ALA A 48 15.81 -6.04 0.75
C ALA A 48 16.86 -6.63 1.72
N PHE A 49 18.15 -6.38 1.51
CA PHE A 49 19.21 -6.86 2.39
C PHE A 49 19.29 -6.08 3.71
N GLU A 50 18.84 -4.82 3.74
CA GLU A 50 18.88 -3.93 4.91
C GLU A 50 17.70 -4.15 5.87
N CYS A 51 16.66 -4.87 5.43
CA CYS A 51 15.39 -4.99 6.15
C CYS A 51 15.01 -6.42 6.53
N ARG A 52 15.99 -7.33 6.70
CA ARG A 52 15.73 -8.75 7.02
C ARG A 52 14.94 -8.95 8.32
N SER A 53 15.15 -8.10 9.32
CA SER A 53 14.48 -8.15 10.63
C SER A 53 13.22 -7.28 10.71
N CYS A 54 12.89 -6.54 9.65
CA CYS A 54 11.74 -5.62 9.69
C CYS A 54 10.42 -6.35 9.45
N GLN A 55 9.35 -5.84 10.06
CA GLN A 55 8.00 -6.34 9.82
C GLN A 55 7.60 -6.05 8.37
N LYS A 56 7.32 -7.09 7.59
CA LYS A 56 6.81 -6.95 6.22
C LYS A 56 5.35 -6.52 6.21
N VAL A 57 5.00 -5.61 5.31
CA VAL A 57 3.64 -5.11 5.11
C VAL A 57 3.30 -5.06 3.61
N LYS A 58 2.02 -5.03 3.29
CA LYS A 58 1.54 -4.85 1.92
C LYS A 58 1.13 -3.40 1.72
N LEU A 59 1.92 -2.64 0.98
CA LEU A 59 1.63 -1.23 0.70
C LEU A 59 0.65 -1.11 -0.46
N VAL A 60 -0.46 -0.39 -0.27
CA VAL A 60 -1.57 -0.30 -1.22
C VAL A 60 -1.92 1.14 -1.56
N GLY A 61 -2.74 1.33 -2.59
CA GLY A 61 -3.06 2.66 -3.12
C GLY A 61 -1.99 3.24 -4.04
N PHE A 62 -0.97 2.44 -4.38
CA PHE A 62 0.10 2.82 -5.30
C PHE A 62 -0.38 2.63 -6.73
N THR A 63 -0.31 3.69 -7.54
CA THR A 63 -0.66 3.66 -8.97
C THR A 63 0.56 3.79 -9.87
N GLU A 64 1.55 4.61 -9.47
CA GLU A 64 2.77 4.85 -10.24
C GLU A 64 3.93 5.18 -9.30
N TYR A 65 5.17 4.89 -9.72
CA TYR A 65 6.39 5.34 -9.05
C TYR A 65 7.52 5.62 -10.05
N SER A 66 8.47 6.47 -9.66
CA SER A 66 9.66 6.83 -10.45
C SER A 66 10.93 6.87 -9.58
N PHE A 67 12.05 6.41 -10.13
CA PHE A 67 13.37 6.42 -9.47
C PHE A 67 14.32 7.51 -9.94
N ASP A 68 13.95 8.22 -11.00
CA ASP A 68 14.81 9.15 -11.72
C ASP A 68 14.14 10.52 -11.89
N ASP A 69 13.47 10.94 -10.82
CA ASP A 69 12.78 12.22 -10.70
C ASP A 69 11.71 12.45 -11.77
N GLY A 70 10.98 11.38 -12.11
CA GLY A 70 9.85 11.44 -13.03
C GLY A 70 10.21 11.36 -14.51
N LYS A 71 11.44 10.98 -14.85
CA LYS A 71 11.81 10.72 -16.26
C LYS A 71 11.21 9.39 -16.75
N HIS A 72 11.24 8.36 -15.91
CA HIS A 72 10.60 7.08 -16.17
C HIS A 72 9.60 6.74 -15.06
N TRP A 73 8.38 6.41 -15.48
CA TRP A 73 7.27 6.03 -14.60
C TRP A 73 6.98 4.54 -14.75
N ILE A 74 6.87 3.87 -13.62
CA ILE A 74 6.51 2.47 -13.55
C ILE A 74 5.12 2.38 -12.92
N LYS A 75 4.18 1.84 -13.67
CA LYS A 75 2.79 1.68 -13.24
C LYS A 75 2.65 0.49 -12.29
N VAL A 76 1.74 0.63 -11.34
CA VAL A 76 1.26 -0.41 -10.44
C VAL A 76 -0.22 -0.57 -10.74
N ASP A 77 -0.62 -1.79 -11.10
CA ASP A 77 -2.02 -2.06 -11.38
C ASP A 77 -2.87 -1.87 -10.12
N ASN A 78 -4.11 -1.41 -10.28
CA ASN A 78 -5.03 -1.13 -9.17
C ASN A 78 -5.26 -2.32 -8.23
N ASN A 79 -5.11 -3.55 -8.75
CA ASN A 79 -5.25 -4.79 -7.98
C ASN A 79 -3.89 -5.33 -7.53
N HIS A 80 -2.89 -4.49 -7.31
CA HIS A 80 -1.57 -4.89 -6.82
C HIS A 80 -1.19 -4.13 -5.54
N TYR A 81 -0.35 -4.77 -4.74
CA TYR A 81 0.34 -4.13 -3.63
C TYR A 81 1.85 -4.12 -3.89
N LEU A 82 2.55 -3.14 -3.33
CA LEU A 82 4.01 -3.14 -3.25
C LEU A 82 4.47 -3.83 -1.96
N ILE A 83 5.55 -4.61 -2.05
CA ILE A 83 6.19 -5.17 -0.86
C ILE A 83 6.82 -4.02 -0.07
N GLY A 84 6.38 -3.84 1.18
CA GLY A 84 6.93 -2.86 2.09
C GLY A 84 7.41 -3.44 3.41
N VAL A 85 8.05 -2.61 4.22
CA VAL A 85 8.39 -2.90 5.61
C VAL A 85 8.02 -1.74 6.52
N ARG A 86 7.73 -2.05 7.78
CA ARG A 86 7.57 -1.08 8.85
C ARG A 86 8.85 -1.00 9.68
N ARG A 87 9.39 0.20 9.83
CA ARG A 87 10.56 0.48 10.67
C ARG A 87 10.36 1.83 11.37
N LEU A 88 10.53 1.85 12.70
CA LEU A 88 10.46 3.06 13.53
C LEU A 88 9.19 3.93 13.33
N GLY A 89 8.05 3.29 13.05
CA GLY A 89 6.78 4.00 12.83
C GLY A 89 6.60 4.57 11.42
N GLU A 90 7.42 4.13 10.46
CA GLU A 90 7.34 4.54 9.07
C GLU A 90 7.27 3.32 8.14
N PHE A 91 6.71 3.54 6.96
CA PHE A 91 6.61 2.55 5.90
C PHE A 91 7.61 2.82 4.78
N TYR A 92 8.35 1.79 4.41
CA TYR A 92 9.33 1.82 3.33
C TYR A 92 8.95 0.81 2.26
N VAL A 93 9.06 1.20 1.00
CA VAL A 93 8.95 0.27 -0.14
C VAL A 93 10.26 -0.52 -0.26
N VAL A 94 10.16 -1.85 -0.38
CA VAL A 94 11.34 -2.71 -0.47
C VAL A 94 11.80 -2.83 -1.92
N LEU A 95 13.09 -2.58 -2.15
CA LEU A 95 13.77 -2.78 -3.42
C LEU A 95 14.49 -4.13 -3.44
N PHE A 96 14.17 -4.92 -4.46
CA PHE A 96 14.83 -6.16 -4.82
C PHE A 96 15.68 -5.91 -6.06
N ASN A 97 17.01 -5.95 -5.91
CA ASN A 97 17.96 -5.61 -6.97
C ASN A 97 17.66 -4.23 -7.59
N GLY A 98 17.44 -3.22 -6.72
CA GLY A 98 17.13 -1.85 -7.13
C GLY A 98 15.73 -1.61 -7.69
N LYS A 99 14.86 -2.63 -7.71
CA LYS A 99 13.48 -2.51 -8.24
C LYS A 99 12.45 -2.99 -7.22
N PRO A 100 11.31 -2.32 -7.05
CA PRO A 100 10.27 -2.77 -6.16
C PRO A 100 9.52 -3.92 -6.81
N ARG A 101 8.80 -4.69 -6.00
CA ARG A 101 7.96 -5.78 -6.48
C ARG A 101 6.50 -5.45 -6.22
N ALA A 102 5.74 -5.35 -7.31
CA ALA A 102 4.29 -5.33 -7.28
C ALA A 102 3.79 -6.77 -7.36
N LEU A 103 2.81 -7.12 -6.52
CA LEU A 103 2.19 -8.44 -6.49
C LEU A 103 0.66 -8.30 -6.51
N PRO A 104 -0.05 -9.22 -7.18
CA PRO A 104 -1.51 -9.15 -7.24
C PRO A 104 -2.12 -9.27 -5.85
N TYR A 105 -3.16 -8.49 -5.66
CA TYR A 105 -3.98 -8.39 -4.47
C TYR A 105 -5.44 -8.47 -4.86
N GLN A 106 -6.13 -9.45 -4.31
CA GLN A 106 -7.58 -9.41 -4.23
C GLN A 106 -7.95 -8.95 -2.84
N PRO A 107 -8.64 -7.79 -2.70
CA PRO A 107 -9.26 -7.41 -1.44
C PRO A 107 -10.06 -8.57 -0.89
N LYS A 108 -9.90 -8.87 0.39
CA LYS A 108 -10.87 -9.75 1.06
C LYS A 108 -12.15 -8.93 1.10
N GLU A 109 -13.11 -9.23 0.23
CA GLU A 109 -14.46 -8.73 0.40
C GLU A 109 -14.95 -9.14 1.79
N ASP A 110 -15.65 -8.24 2.48
CA ASP A 110 -16.42 -8.64 3.65
C ASP A 110 -17.34 -9.77 3.20
N LYS A 111 -17.08 -11.00 3.65
CA LYS A 111 -18.06 -12.09 3.52
C LYS A 111 -19.28 -11.67 4.34
N ARG A 112 -20.18 -10.89 3.75
CA ARG A 112 -21.52 -10.68 4.26
C ARG A 112 -22.24 -12.01 4.15
N TYR A 113 -22.20 -12.79 5.22
CA TYR A 113 -23.11 -13.91 5.39
C TYR A 113 -24.50 -13.30 5.61
N TYR A 114 -25.33 -13.31 4.57
CA TYR A 114 -26.75 -13.04 4.73
C TYR A 114 -27.35 -14.22 5.49
N ASN A 115 -27.87 -13.96 6.69
CA ASN A 115 -28.55 -14.97 7.49
C ASN A 115 -29.95 -15.16 6.90
N ASN A 116 -30.20 -16.28 6.21
CA ASN A 116 -31.46 -16.56 5.50
C ASN A 116 -32.61 -16.98 6.45
N VAL A 117 -32.75 -16.34 7.61
CA VAL A 117 -33.74 -16.74 8.65
C VAL A 117 -35.19 -16.45 8.24
N HIS A 118 -35.43 -15.78 7.10
CA HIS A 118 -36.77 -15.42 6.66
C HIS A 118 -37.63 -16.57 6.09
N PHE A 119 -37.14 -17.80 6.01
CA PHE A 119 -37.89 -18.93 5.41
C PHE A 119 -38.50 -19.94 6.41
N ILE A 120 -38.49 -19.69 7.73
CA ILE A 120 -38.93 -20.71 8.72
C ILE A 120 -40.37 -20.50 9.24
N HIS A 121 -41.12 -19.46 8.84
CA HIS A 121 -42.46 -19.19 9.43
C HIS A 121 -43.66 -19.15 8.46
N SER A 122 -43.54 -19.71 7.26
CA SER A 122 -44.68 -19.82 6.33
C SER A 122 -44.97 -21.28 6.01
N GLY A 123 -45.38 -22.05 7.02
CA GLY A 123 -45.66 -23.48 6.91
C GLY A 123 -46.62 -23.97 7.98
N ARG A 124 -47.69 -23.20 8.24
CA ARG A 124 -48.88 -23.67 8.94
C ARG A 124 -50.09 -22.98 8.35
N LEU A 125 -50.83 -23.70 7.52
CA LEU A 125 -52.25 -24.03 7.66
C LEU A 125 -52.64 -25.03 6.58
#